data_AF-X1BEN3-F1
#
_entry.id   AF-X1BEN3-F1
#
_cell.length_a   1.000
_cell.length_b   1.000
_cell.length_c   1.000
_cell.angle_alpha   90.00
_cell.angle_beta   90.00
_cell.angle_gamma   90.00
#
_symmetry.space_group_name_H-M   'P 1'
#
loop_
_entity.id
_entity.type
_entity.pdbx_description
1 polymer ?
#
loop_
_entity_poly.entity_id
_entity_poly.type
_entity_poly.pdbx_seq_one_letter_code
_entity_poly.pdbx_strand_id
1 'polypeptide(L)'
;IGVLASLGHSTALVIRRPIVAILATGDELIGVDQPLAPGKIHDSNNYAIAAEVSRYGGIPKILGIGRDSVQSLTEKIDEGLDADMLITSGGVSKGDYDIVKDVLAEHGEVGFWTVCMKPGKPLAFGVIKKVEGGRKGKVPHLGLPGNPVSSMITFEQFARPAILKMMGKKILAKPAIRAIIEDDVVNTDGRRLFARVSVTKRGGQYHASVTGPQGSGILTSMVRANGLAVIPENSKGVKAGDMVEVQMLDWGEEQGEVKTLPIVSIVGKSRSGKTVLMEQLIAEFKER
;
A
#
# COMPACT_ATOMS: atom_id res chain seq x y z
N ILE A 1 -7.98 -28.87 4.51
CA ILE A 1 -7.46 -29.58 5.70
C ILE A 1 -8.16 -30.91 5.93
N GLY A 2 -9.49 -30.95 6.17
CA GLY A 2 -10.21 -32.20 6.43
C GLY A 2 -9.97 -33.30 5.39
N VAL A 3 -9.96 -32.96 4.09
CA VAL A 3 -9.64 -33.90 3.00
C VAL A 3 -8.20 -34.45 3.08
N LEU A 4 -7.21 -33.63 3.44
CA LEU A 4 -5.84 -34.10 3.62
C LEU A 4 -5.76 -35.10 4.78
N ALA A 5 -6.42 -34.77 5.89
CA ALA A 5 -6.47 -35.64 7.07
C ALA A 5 -7.19 -36.97 6.79
N SER A 6 -8.32 -36.96 6.06
CA SER A 6 -9.04 -38.18 5.71
C SER A 6 -8.25 -39.12 4.79
N LEU A 7 -7.27 -38.58 4.06
CA LEU A 7 -6.36 -39.35 3.20
C LEU A 7 -5.07 -39.76 3.94
N GLY A 8 -4.95 -39.48 5.23
CA GLY A 8 -3.75 -39.81 6.02
C GLY A 8 -2.55 -38.89 5.76
N HIS A 9 -2.75 -37.73 5.13
CA HIS A 9 -1.68 -36.75 4.93
C HIS A 9 -1.55 -35.83 6.15
N SER A 10 -0.55 -36.12 7.01
CA SER A 10 -0.23 -35.34 8.21
C SER A 10 0.61 -34.08 7.92
N THR A 11 1.21 -33.98 6.73
CA THR A 11 1.97 -32.81 6.28
C THR A 11 1.60 -32.44 4.84
N ALA A 12 1.80 -31.18 4.48
CA ALA A 12 1.60 -30.69 3.12
C ALA A 12 2.66 -29.64 2.78
N LEU A 13 3.13 -29.65 1.53
CA LEU A 13 3.99 -28.59 1.00
C LEU A 13 3.17 -27.31 0.82
N VAL A 14 3.65 -26.22 1.41
CA VAL A 14 3.01 -24.90 1.34
C VAL A 14 4.04 -23.83 1.01
N ILE A 15 3.57 -22.71 0.47
CA ILE A 15 4.40 -21.53 0.28
C ILE A 15 4.56 -20.85 1.64
N ARG A 16 5.80 -20.55 2.03
CA ARG A 16 6.08 -19.82 3.27
C ARG A 16 5.55 -18.39 3.20
N ARG A 17 5.28 -17.79 4.36
CA ARG A 17 4.89 -16.39 4.45
C ARG A 17 6.10 -15.48 4.12
N PRO A 18 5.92 -14.40 3.35
CA PRO A 18 7.00 -13.45 3.10
C PRO A 18 7.26 -12.59 4.33
N ILE A 19 8.53 -12.29 4.62
CA ILE A 19 8.94 -11.31 5.63
C ILE A 19 9.01 -9.95 4.95
N VAL A 20 8.31 -8.96 5.50
CA VAL A 20 8.26 -7.59 4.96
C VAL A 20 8.86 -6.65 5.98
N ALA A 21 10.03 -6.09 5.66
CA ALA A 21 10.67 -5.06 6.46
C ALA A 21 9.96 -3.71 6.27
N ILE A 22 9.80 -2.95 7.34
CA ILE A 22 9.03 -1.70 7.36
C ILE A 22 9.85 -0.62 8.06
N LEU A 23 10.07 0.50 7.36
CA LEU A 23 10.85 1.63 7.83
C LEU A 23 10.07 2.93 7.63
N ALA A 24 9.83 3.66 8.71
CA ALA A 24 9.36 5.05 8.61
C ALA A 24 10.56 5.99 8.49
N THR A 25 10.43 7.09 7.76
CA THR A 25 11.49 8.08 7.60
C THR A 25 10.94 9.47 7.93
N GLY A 26 11.71 10.25 8.68
CA GLY A 26 11.39 11.65 8.96
C GLY A 26 11.91 12.09 10.32
N ASP A 27 12.54 13.25 10.35
CA ASP A 27 13.02 13.83 11.61
C ASP A 27 11.88 14.28 12.53
N GLU A 28 10.69 14.59 11.99
CA GLU A 28 9.49 14.91 12.76
C GLU A 28 8.95 13.71 13.56
N LEU A 29 9.33 12.48 13.18
CA LEU A 29 8.79 11.27 13.79
C LEU A 29 9.47 10.96 15.13
N ILE A 30 8.64 10.55 16.10
CA ILE A 30 9.06 9.98 17.39
C ILE A 30 8.30 8.68 17.66
N GLY A 31 8.86 7.84 18.54
CA GLY A 31 8.19 6.60 18.97
C GLY A 31 6.89 6.87 19.72
N VAL A 32 5.94 5.94 19.64
CA VAL A 32 4.59 6.07 20.23
C VAL A 32 4.59 6.25 21.75
N ASP A 33 5.62 5.74 22.43
CA ASP A 33 5.78 5.86 23.89
C ASP A 33 6.52 7.14 24.33
N GLN A 34 6.97 7.97 23.37
CA GLN A 34 7.72 9.19 23.68
C GLN A 34 6.77 10.39 23.84
N PRO A 35 7.07 11.32 24.76
CA PRO A 35 6.29 12.55 24.89
C PRO A 35 6.42 13.42 23.64
N LEU A 36 5.31 14.05 23.22
CA LEU A 36 5.31 14.97 22.08
C LEU A 36 6.10 16.24 22.42
N ALA A 37 7.14 16.49 21.64
CA ALA A 37 7.86 17.77 21.62
C ALA A 37 7.32 18.67 20.48
N PRO A 38 7.53 20.00 20.54
CA PRO A 38 7.15 20.90 19.47
C PRO A 38 7.71 20.45 18.11
N GLY A 39 6.85 20.40 17.10
CA GLY A 39 7.21 19.97 15.74
C GLY A 39 7.43 18.46 15.57
N LYS A 40 7.16 17.65 16.60
CA LYS A 40 7.19 16.18 16.52
C LYS A 40 5.78 15.60 16.40
N ILE A 41 5.69 14.45 15.75
CA ILE A 41 4.48 13.63 15.64
C ILE A 41 4.84 12.17 15.92
N HIS A 42 3.87 11.41 16.44
CA HIS A 42 4.05 9.97 16.65
C HIS A 42 4.04 9.20 15.34
N ASP A 43 4.96 8.24 15.21
CA ASP A 43 4.96 7.28 14.11
C ASP A 43 3.75 6.35 14.19
N SER A 44 2.81 6.55 13.27
CA SER A 44 1.64 5.68 13.10
C SER A 44 1.74 4.76 11.88
N ASN A 45 2.61 5.08 10.92
CA ASN A 45 2.69 4.36 9.66
C ASN A 45 3.32 2.98 9.83
N ASN A 46 4.41 2.86 10.60
CA ASN A 46 5.02 1.55 10.85
C ASN A 46 4.01 0.55 11.43
N TYR A 47 3.17 1.00 12.36
CA TYR A 47 2.15 0.17 13.00
C TYR A 47 0.99 -0.15 12.06
N ALA A 48 0.49 0.83 11.32
CA ALA A 48 -0.58 0.62 10.35
C ALA A 48 -0.15 -0.37 9.26
N ILE A 49 1.03 -0.17 8.67
CA ILE A 49 1.55 -1.03 7.61
C ILE A 49 1.88 -2.42 8.16
N ALA A 50 2.44 -2.54 9.38
CA ALA A 50 2.69 -3.84 9.99
C ALA A 50 1.40 -4.65 10.23
N ALA A 51 0.32 -3.98 10.61
CA ALA A 51 -1.00 -4.58 10.74
C ALA A 51 -1.54 -5.03 9.37
N GLU A 52 -1.41 -4.22 8.32
CA GLU A 52 -1.81 -4.58 6.96
C GLU A 52 -1.00 -5.76 6.41
N VAL A 53 0.33 -5.78 6.59
CA VAL A 53 1.19 -6.92 6.23
C VAL A 53 0.71 -8.20 6.91
N SER A 54 0.47 -8.14 8.22
CA SER A 54 -0.02 -9.30 9.00
C SER A 54 -1.38 -9.78 8.50
N ARG A 55 -2.30 -8.82 8.23
CA ARG A 55 -3.64 -9.08 7.73
C ARG A 55 -3.61 -9.86 6.41
N TYR A 56 -2.73 -9.49 5.50
CA TYR A 56 -2.62 -10.15 4.18
C TYR A 56 -1.63 -11.33 4.16
N GLY A 57 -1.22 -11.82 5.33
CA GLY A 57 -0.48 -13.07 5.47
C GLY A 57 1.04 -12.94 5.40
N GLY A 58 1.60 -11.73 5.29
CA GLY A 58 3.04 -11.48 5.48
C GLY A 58 3.45 -11.49 6.95
N ILE A 59 4.75 -11.49 7.22
CA ILE A 59 5.36 -11.35 8.56
C ILE A 59 6.02 -9.96 8.62
N PRO A 60 5.50 -9.00 9.41
CA PRO A 60 6.10 -7.68 9.49
C PRO A 60 7.41 -7.72 10.30
N LYS A 61 8.43 -7.03 9.81
CA LYS A 61 9.67 -6.72 10.53
C LYS A 61 9.81 -5.20 10.63
N ILE A 62 9.46 -4.64 11.78
CA ILE A 62 9.54 -3.18 12.01
C ILE A 62 11.01 -2.82 12.29
N LEU A 63 11.58 -1.96 11.45
CA LEU A 63 12.95 -1.45 11.57
C LEU A 63 13.01 -0.16 12.41
N GLY A 64 11.86 0.49 12.60
CA GLY A 64 11.71 1.73 13.36
C GLY A 64 11.75 2.96 12.46
N ILE A 65 12.36 4.03 12.97
CA ILE A 65 12.42 5.34 12.31
C ILE A 65 13.85 5.59 11.82
N GLY A 66 14.02 5.80 10.52
CA GLY A 66 15.24 6.35 9.93
C GLY A 66 15.19 7.88 9.98
N ARG A 67 16.27 8.49 10.47
CA ARG A 67 16.44 9.96 10.47
C ARG A 67 16.79 10.45 9.07
N ASP A 68 16.58 11.73 8.79
CA ASP A 68 16.85 12.33 7.48
C ASP A 68 18.36 12.57 7.25
N SER A 69 19.16 11.52 7.45
CA SER A 69 20.60 11.49 7.21
C SER A 69 20.98 10.24 6.43
N VAL A 70 21.96 10.37 5.53
CA VAL A 70 22.48 9.25 4.71
C VAL A 70 22.86 8.07 5.60
N GLN A 71 23.60 8.33 6.68
CA GLN A 71 24.05 7.28 7.60
C GLN A 71 22.87 6.52 8.23
N SER A 72 21.90 7.24 8.82
CA SER A 72 20.78 6.59 9.51
C SER A 72 19.91 5.77 8.55
N LEU A 73 19.68 6.28 7.34
CA LEU A 73 18.87 5.59 6.34
C LEU A 73 19.60 4.36 5.79
N THR A 74 20.89 4.47 5.48
CA THR A 74 21.72 3.34 5.03
C THR A 74 21.71 2.22 6.05
N GLU A 75 22.02 2.52 7.32
CA GLU A 75 22.02 1.52 8.40
C GLU A 75 20.65 0.82 8.51
N LYS A 76 19.56 1.59 8.47
CA LYS A 76 18.20 1.03 8.57
C LYS A 76 17.80 0.23 7.34
N ILE A 77 18.17 0.65 6.14
CA ILE A 77 17.90 -0.08 4.91
C ILE A 77 18.64 -1.42 4.94
N ASP A 78 19.92 -1.41 5.30
CA ASP A 78 20.76 -2.60 5.40
C ASP A 78 20.20 -3.63 6.41
N GLU A 79 19.72 -3.17 7.57
CA GLU A 79 19.00 -4.01 8.55
C GLU A 79 17.78 -4.73 7.94
N GLY A 80 17.17 -4.17 6.90
CA GLY A 80 15.99 -4.69 6.22
C GLY A 80 16.26 -5.63 5.05
N LEU A 81 17.50 -5.75 4.58
CA LEU A 81 17.81 -6.51 3.36
C LEU A 81 17.80 -8.04 3.56
N ASP A 82 17.64 -8.52 4.79
CA ASP A 82 17.36 -9.93 5.08
C ASP A 82 15.89 -10.33 4.83
N ALA A 83 15.00 -9.36 4.60
CA ALA A 83 13.58 -9.58 4.30
C ALA A 83 13.32 -9.87 2.81
N ASP A 84 12.10 -10.32 2.51
CA ASP A 84 11.65 -10.60 1.14
C ASP A 84 11.16 -9.34 0.41
N MET A 85 10.84 -8.28 1.16
CA MET A 85 10.41 -6.98 0.67
C MET A 85 10.74 -5.90 1.69
N LEU A 86 11.11 -4.71 1.23
CA LEU A 86 11.24 -3.51 2.06
C LEU A 86 10.13 -2.51 1.70
N ILE A 87 9.40 -2.04 2.71
CA ILE A 87 8.47 -0.93 2.61
C ILE A 87 9.04 0.26 3.38
N THR A 88 9.15 1.41 2.73
CA THR A 88 9.45 2.67 3.41
C THR A 88 8.22 3.56 3.44
N SER A 89 8.03 4.39 4.46
CA SER A 89 6.96 5.40 4.49
C SER A 89 7.50 6.76 4.89
N GLY A 90 7.17 7.79 4.11
CA GLY A 90 7.81 9.12 4.23
C GLY A 90 8.88 9.33 3.16
N GLY A 91 9.39 10.56 3.02
CA GLY A 91 10.54 10.85 2.13
C GLY A 91 10.32 10.71 0.61
N VAL A 92 9.09 10.46 0.13
CA VAL A 92 8.79 10.24 -1.30
C VAL A 92 8.10 11.44 -2.00
N SER A 93 7.90 12.56 -1.31
CA SER A 93 7.16 13.73 -1.83
C SER A 93 8.05 14.71 -2.63
N LYS A 94 7.42 15.71 -3.28
CA LYS A 94 8.11 16.86 -3.91
C LYS A 94 8.40 17.91 -2.84
N GLY A 95 9.68 18.17 -2.58
CA GLY A 95 10.15 19.14 -1.59
C GLY A 95 10.82 18.49 -0.37
N ASP A 96 10.46 17.24 -0.07
CA ASP A 96 11.02 16.50 1.06
C ASP A 96 12.18 15.58 0.61
N TYR A 97 13.34 15.92 1.16
CA TYR A 97 14.64 15.24 1.23
C TYR A 97 15.09 14.45 -0.01
N ASP A 98 15.92 15.11 -0.83
CA ASP A 98 16.77 14.47 -1.84
C ASP A 98 17.56 13.28 -1.25
N ILE A 99 17.91 13.34 0.04
CA ILE A 99 18.64 12.29 0.77
C ILE A 99 17.98 10.91 0.67
N VAL A 100 16.67 10.78 0.93
CA VAL A 100 16.01 9.45 0.86
C VAL A 100 16.06 8.90 -0.57
N LYS A 101 15.92 9.79 -1.57
CA LYS A 101 15.96 9.41 -2.98
C LYS A 101 17.36 8.99 -3.40
N ASP A 102 18.36 9.73 -2.95
CA ASP A 102 19.77 9.49 -3.24
C ASP A 102 20.21 8.18 -2.59
N VAL A 103 19.91 7.97 -1.30
CA VAL A 103 20.23 6.72 -0.59
C VAL A 103 19.57 5.53 -1.29
N LEU A 104 18.28 5.60 -1.63
CA LEU A 104 17.59 4.52 -2.34
C LEU A 104 18.17 4.26 -3.75
N ALA A 105 18.62 5.30 -4.46
CA ALA A 105 19.24 5.19 -5.77
C ALA A 105 20.68 4.64 -5.70
N GLU A 106 21.42 4.92 -4.63
CA GLU A 106 22.73 4.33 -4.36
C GLU A 106 22.63 2.84 -4.04
N HIS A 107 21.62 2.46 -3.25
CA HIS A 107 21.39 1.07 -2.85
C HIS A 107 20.80 0.22 -3.98
N GLY A 108 20.20 0.80 -5.02
CA GLY A 108 19.55 0.01 -6.06
C GLY A 108 18.92 0.74 -7.23
N GLU A 109 18.07 0.03 -7.95
CA GLU A 109 17.34 0.54 -9.11
C GLU A 109 15.95 0.98 -8.64
N VAL A 110 15.87 2.13 -7.96
CA VAL A 110 14.60 2.63 -7.39
C VAL A 110 13.95 3.71 -8.27
N GLY A 111 12.75 3.39 -8.70
CA GLY A 111 11.75 4.22 -9.37
C GLY A 111 11.12 5.27 -8.45
N PHE A 112 10.92 6.52 -8.90
CA PHE A 112 10.05 7.51 -8.25
C PHE A 112 8.99 7.90 -9.26
N TRP A 113 7.74 7.62 -8.92
CA TRP A 113 6.60 7.64 -9.81
C TRP A 113 5.53 8.58 -9.27
N THR A 114 4.70 9.07 -10.17
CA THR A 114 3.44 9.70 -9.80
C THR A 114 2.28 8.81 -10.24
N VAL A 115 1.43 8.46 -9.30
CA VAL A 115 0.27 7.62 -9.56
C VAL A 115 -0.95 8.50 -9.77
N CYS A 116 -1.81 8.14 -10.74
CA CYS A 116 -3.07 8.83 -10.99
C CYS A 116 -4.14 8.43 -9.95
N MET A 117 -3.83 8.63 -8.66
CA MET A 117 -4.73 8.32 -7.56
C MET A 117 -4.73 9.39 -6.47
N LYS A 118 -5.80 9.37 -5.68
CA LYS A 118 -6.00 10.19 -4.50
C LYS A 118 -6.72 9.40 -3.40
N PRO A 119 -6.21 9.43 -2.16
CA PRO A 119 -4.87 9.89 -1.78
C PRO A 119 -3.78 8.96 -2.35
N GLY A 120 -2.48 9.27 -2.16
CA GLY A 120 -1.39 8.37 -2.60
C GLY A 120 -0.70 8.68 -3.93
N LYS A 121 -0.53 9.96 -4.29
CA LYS A 121 0.13 10.37 -5.53
C LYS A 121 1.60 9.93 -5.66
N PRO A 122 2.50 10.22 -4.71
CA PRO A 122 3.90 9.81 -4.85
C PRO A 122 4.05 8.32 -4.52
N LEU A 123 4.87 7.62 -5.31
CA LEU A 123 5.22 6.22 -5.07
C LEU A 123 6.69 6.02 -5.44
N ALA A 124 7.48 5.47 -4.52
CA ALA A 124 8.77 4.90 -4.90
C ALA A 124 8.62 3.40 -5.11
N PHE A 125 9.26 2.85 -6.13
CA PHE A 125 9.20 1.43 -6.41
C PHE A 125 10.45 0.98 -7.17
N GLY A 126 11.05 -0.12 -6.74
CA GLY A 126 12.12 -0.75 -7.49
C GLY A 126 12.76 -1.88 -6.71
N VAL A 127 14.07 -2.03 -6.86
CA VAL A 127 14.83 -3.11 -6.23
C VAL A 127 16.09 -2.57 -5.56
N ILE A 128 16.33 -2.98 -4.33
CA ILE A 128 17.56 -2.70 -3.60
C ILE A 128 18.52 -3.87 -3.79
N LYS A 129 19.79 -3.57 -4.08
CA LYS A 129 20.85 -4.57 -4.22
C LYS A 129 21.24 -5.07 -2.84
N LYS A 130 21.25 -6.39 -2.69
CA LYS A 130 21.73 -7.07 -1.50
C LYS A 130 23.07 -7.72 -1.81
N VAL A 131 24.06 -7.56 -0.94
CA VAL A 131 25.32 -8.31 -1.01
C VAL A 131 25.52 -9.02 0.32
N GLU A 132 25.37 -10.35 0.33
CA GLU A 132 25.53 -11.15 1.55
C GLU A 132 26.41 -12.36 1.24
N GLY A 133 27.53 -12.51 1.97
CA GLY A 133 28.45 -13.65 1.81
C GLY A 133 29.00 -13.85 0.39
N GLY A 134 29.17 -12.76 -0.37
CA GLY A 134 29.61 -12.80 -1.78
C GLY A 134 28.51 -13.11 -2.81
N ARG A 135 27.26 -13.36 -2.37
CA ARG A 135 26.11 -13.53 -3.27
C ARG A 135 25.38 -12.20 -3.45
N LYS A 136 25.10 -11.86 -4.72
CA LYS A 136 24.28 -10.71 -5.10
C LYS A 136 22.81 -11.11 -5.13
N GLY A 137 22.00 -10.47 -4.29
CA GLY A 137 20.55 -10.58 -4.27
C GLY A 137 19.88 -9.26 -4.65
N LYS A 138 18.55 -9.28 -4.77
CA LYS A 138 17.72 -8.08 -4.92
C LYS A 138 16.54 -8.19 -3.96
N VAL A 139 16.21 -7.08 -3.28
CA VAL A 139 15.05 -6.97 -2.39
C VAL A 139 14.08 -5.95 -3.02
N PRO A 140 12.85 -6.35 -3.37
CA PRO A 140 11.82 -5.41 -3.83
C PRO A 140 11.58 -4.31 -2.80
N HIS A 141 11.49 -3.07 -3.27
CA HIS A 141 11.25 -1.88 -2.46
C HIS A 141 9.98 -1.17 -2.91
N LEU A 142 9.18 -0.75 -1.93
CA LEU A 142 8.03 0.12 -2.13
C LEU A 142 8.07 1.28 -1.14
N GLY A 143 8.21 2.51 -1.63
CA GLY A 143 8.13 3.72 -0.82
C GLY A 143 6.76 4.36 -0.87
N LEU A 144 6.08 4.36 0.27
CA LEU A 144 4.75 4.89 0.49
C LEU A 144 4.79 6.37 0.93
N PRO A 145 3.74 7.15 0.65
CA PRO A 145 3.63 8.55 1.10
C PRO A 145 3.61 8.69 2.62
N GLY A 146 4.18 9.77 3.18
CA GLY A 146 4.21 9.99 4.64
C GLY A 146 2.83 10.19 5.30
N ASN A 147 1.84 10.73 4.58
CA ASN A 147 0.50 10.92 5.14
C ASN A 147 -0.19 9.57 5.42
N PRO A 148 -0.72 9.31 6.64
CA PRO A 148 -1.18 7.98 7.04
C PRO A 148 -2.23 7.34 6.13
N VAL A 149 -3.26 8.07 5.73
CA VAL A 149 -4.29 7.51 4.83
C VAL A 149 -3.71 7.25 3.44
N SER A 150 -2.79 8.11 2.97
CA SER A 150 -2.11 7.88 1.71
C SER A 150 -1.26 6.61 1.77
N SER A 151 -0.51 6.40 2.85
CA SER A 151 0.27 5.18 3.08
C SER A 151 -0.60 3.93 3.02
N MET A 152 -1.69 3.88 3.78
CA MET A 152 -2.60 2.71 3.83
C MET A 152 -3.26 2.44 2.47
N ILE A 153 -3.78 3.48 1.80
CA ILE A 153 -4.43 3.28 0.48
C ILE A 153 -3.39 2.87 -0.57
N THR A 154 -2.19 3.44 -0.56
CA THR A 154 -1.09 2.99 -1.43
C THR A 154 -0.65 1.56 -1.08
N PHE A 155 -0.63 1.15 0.18
CA PHE A 155 -0.39 -0.24 0.57
C PHE A 155 -1.45 -1.17 -0.04
N GLU A 156 -2.73 -0.84 0.14
CA GLU A 156 -3.86 -1.62 -0.37
C GLU A 156 -3.81 -1.79 -1.88
N GLN A 157 -3.41 -0.74 -2.59
CA GLN A 157 -3.25 -0.81 -4.03
C GLN A 157 -1.96 -1.53 -4.45
N PHE A 158 -0.81 -1.36 -3.80
CA PHE A 158 0.47 -1.85 -4.35
C PHE A 158 1.16 -2.94 -3.53
N ALA A 159 1.23 -2.81 -2.21
CA ALA A 159 1.92 -3.77 -1.35
C ALA A 159 1.10 -5.06 -1.17
N ARG A 160 -0.21 -4.94 -0.94
CA ARG A 160 -1.12 -6.09 -0.80
C ARG A 160 -1.00 -7.08 -1.97
N PRO A 161 -1.17 -6.68 -3.25
CA PRO A 161 -1.06 -7.64 -4.36
C PRO A 161 0.37 -8.19 -4.54
N ALA A 162 1.41 -7.46 -4.16
CA ALA A 162 2.78 -7.99 -4.13
C ALA A 162 2.93 -9.12 -3.09
N ILE A 163 2.44 -8.92 -1.86
CA ILE A 163 2.43 -9.93 -0.80
C ILE A 163 1.63 -11.17 -1.21
N LEU A 164 0.41 -10.97 -1.73
CA LEU A 164 -0.42 -12.07 -2.22
C LEU A 164 0.28 -12.87 -3.33
N LYS A 165 1.00 -12.18 -4.23
CA LYS A 165 1.77 -12.83 -5.28
C LYS A 165 2.97 -13.62 -4.74
N MET A 166 3.70 -13.09 -3.76
CA MET A 166 4.77 -13.83 -3.06
C MET A 166 4.24 -15.09 -2.37
N MET A 167 2.99 -15.06 -1.92
CA MET A 167 2.27 -16.21 -1.35
C MET A 167 1.65 -17.13 -2.41
N GLY A 168 1.93 -16.92 -3.70
CA GLY A 168 1.45 -17.74 -4.81
C GLY A 168 -0.05 -17.62 -5.12
N LYS A 169 -0.72 -16.58 -4.61
CA LYS A 169 -2.14 -16.33 -4.91
C LYS A 169 -2.30 -15.91 -6.37
N LYS A 170 -3.40 -16.37 -6.98
CA LYS A 170 -3.76 -16.01 -8.37
C LYS A 170 -4.70 -14.82 -8.45
N ILE A 171 -5.60 -14.68 -7.47
CA ILE A 171 -6.53 -13.56 -7.37
C ILE A 171 -5.84 -12.47 -6.55
N LEU A 172 -5.35 -11.44 -7.23
CA LEU A 172 -4.66 -10.30 -6.61
C LEU A 172 -5.59 -9.08 -6.45
N ALA A 173 -6.70 -9.06 -7.21
CA ALA A 173 -7.71 -8.01 -7.11
C ALA A 173 -8.25 -7.90 -5.69
N LYS A 174 -8.60 -6.68 -5.29
CA LYS A 174 -9.31 -6.45 -4.04
C LYS A 174 -10.79 -6.76 -4.27
N PRO A 175 -11.45 -7.53 -3.38
CA PRO A 175 -12.88 -7.79 -3.50
C PRO A 175 -13.66 -6.48 -3.63
N ALA A 176 -14.50 -6.40 -4.65
CA ALA A 176 -15.32 -5.22 -4.89
C ALA A 176 -16.78 -5.58 -5.12
N ILE A 177 -17.64 -4.62 -4.79
CA ILE A 177 -19.10 -4.69 -4.94
C ILE A 177 -19.61 -3.42 -5.61
N ARG A 178 -20.87 -3.44 -6.05
CA ARG A 178 -21.58 -2.22 -6.43
C ARG A 178 -22.46 -1.76 -5.27
N ALA A 179 -22.37 -0.49 -4.90
CA ALA A 179 -23.17 0.11 -3.83
C ALA A 179 -23.79 1.43 -4.30
N ILE A 180 -24.96 1.76 -3.75
CA ILE A 180 -25.60 3.07 -3.91
C ILE A 180 -24.88 4.03 -2.96
N ILE A 181 -24.27 5.10 -3.48
CA ILE A 181 -23.62 6.09 -2.63
C ILE A 181 -24.65 7.02 -1.99
N GLU A 182 -24.50 7.29 -0.70
CA GLU A 182 -25.47 8.11 0.07
C GLU A 182 -25.11 9.59 0.13
N ASP A 183 -23.88 9.93 -0.27
CA ASP A 183 -23.31 11.25 -0.16
C ASP A 183 -22.77 11.72 -1.51
N ASP A 184 -22.82 13.03 -1.74
CA ASP A 184 -22.13 13.66 -2.86
C ASP A 184 -20.61 13.55 -2.66
N VAL A 185 -19.91 13.06 -3.69
CA VAL A 185 -18.44 13.02 -3.70
C VAL A 185 -17.93 13.82 -4.88
N VAL A 186 -17.12 14.84 -4.61
CA VAL A 186 -16.56 15.71 -5.64
C VAL A 186 -15.13 15.27 -5.98
N ASN A 187 -14.83 15.16 -7.28
CA ASN A 187 -13.49 14.88 -7.80
C ASN A 187 -13.02 16.00 -8.73
N THR A 188 -12.21 16.93 -8.21
CA THR A 188 -11.77 18.13 -8.94
C THR A 188 -10.37 18.05 -9.53
N ASP A 189 -9.59 17.00 -9.26
CA ASP A 189 -8.17 16.97 -9.65
C ASP A 189 -7.81 15.96 -10.74
N GLY A 190 -8.82 15.28 -11.30
CA GLY A 190 -8.64 14.38 -12.44
C GLY A 190 -7.84 13.12 -12.11
N ARG A 191 -7.66 12.76 -10.83
CA ARG A 191 -7.10 11.48 -10.40
C ARG A 191 -8.20 10.56 -9.89
N ARG A 192 -7.95 9.25 -9.94
CA ARG A 192 -8.86 8.27 -9.36
C ARG A 192 -8.96 8.48 -7.86
N LEU A 193 -10.16 8.76 -7.35
CA LEU A 193 -10.39 9.03 -5.95
C LEU A 193 -10.84 7.74 -5.25
N PHE A 194 -10.12 7.36 -4.21
CA PHE A 194 -10.49 6.30 -3.27
C PHE A 194 -11.11 6.97 -2.03
N ALA A 195 -12.43 7.18 -2.09
CA ALA A 195 -13.18 7.77 -0.99
C ALA A 195 -13.45 6.70 0.08
N ARG A 196 -13.16 7.02 1.34
CA ARG A 196 -13.42 6.12 2.47
C ARG A 196 -14.90 6.12 2.79
N VAL A 197 -15.48 4.93 2.78
CA VAL A 197 -16.91 4.73 2.99
C VAL A 197 -17.18 3.64 4.03
N SER A 198 -18.27 3.81 4.75
CA SER A 198 -18.92 2.75 5.51
C SER A 198 -20.01 2.13 4.64
N VAL A 199 -19.86 0.84 4.37
CA VAL A 199 -20.79 0.04 3.59
C VAL A 199 -21.72 -0.73 4.51
N THR A 200 -23.01 -0.64 4.23
CA THR A 200 -24.06 -1.44 4.89
C THR A 200 -24.91 -2.17 3.85
N LYS A 201 -25.50 -3.30 4.22
CA LYS A 201 -26.45 -4.04 3.37
C LYS A 201 -27.87 -3.86 3.92
N ARG A 202 -28.78 -3.30 3.12
CA ARG A 202 -30.18 -3.04 3.49
C ARG A 202 -31.09 -3.48 2.34
N GLY A 203 -32.14 -4.27 2.64
CA GLY A 203 -33.07 -4.74 1.61
C GLY A 203 -32.41 -5.51 0.46
N GLY A 204 -31.27 -6.18 0.72
CA GLY A 204 -30.51 -6.90 -0.31
C GLY A 204 -29.54 -6.03 -1.13
N GLN A 205 -29.55 -4.71 -0.97
CA GLN A 205 -28.67 -3.78 -1.68
C GLN A 205 -27.57 -3.24 -0.76
N TYR A 206 -26.40 -2.96 -1.33
CA TYR A 206 -25.33 -2.29 -0.62
C TYR A 206 -25.46 -0.77 -0.75
N HIS A 207 -25.23 -0.08 0.36
CA HIS A 207 -25.17 1.37 0.44
C HIS A 207 -23.83 1.78 1.02
N ALA A 208 -23.28 2.88 0.52
CA ALA A 208 -21.99 3.40 0.94
C ALA A 208 -22.13 4.87 1.35
N SER A 209 -21.82 5.18 2.61
CA SER A 209 -21.77 6.56 3.11
C SER A 209 -20.33 6.97 3.41
N VAL A 210 -19.95 8.20 3.07
CA VAL A 210 -18.58 8.68 3.32
C VAL A 210 -18.31 8.82 4.81
N THR A 211 -17.10 8.50 5.23
CA THR A 211 -16.72 8.48 6.67
C THR A 211 -16.56 9.87 7.31
N GLY A 212 -17.03 10.92 6.65
CA GLY A 212 -16.76 12.33 6.95
C GLY A 212 -15.56 12.88 6.17
N PRO A 213 -14.77 13.82 6.74
CA PRO A 213 -13.67 14.48 6.04
C PRO A 213 -12.67 13.52 5.39
N GLN A 214 -12.38 13.77 4.10
CA GLN A 214 -11.58 12.89 3.25
C GLN A 214 -10.11 13.33 3.13
N GLY A 215 -9.59 14.12 4.09
CA GLY A 215 -8.18 14.52 4.13
C GLY A 215 -7.23 13.33 4.27
N SER A 216 -6.03 13.42 3.69
CA SER A 216 -5.07 12.30 3.67
C SER A 216 -4.30 12.10 4.99
N GLY A 217 -4.34 13.08 5.90
CA GLY A 217 -3.82 12.96 7.27
C GLY A 217 -4.88 12.54 8.29
N ILE A 218 -6.14 12.39 7.89
CA ILE A 218 -7.26 12.13 8.82
C ILE A 218 -7.41 10.62 9.00
N LEU A 219 -6.54 10.01 9.80
CA LEU A 219 -6.50 8.56 9.98
C LEU A 219 -7.82 7.97 10.53
N THR A 220 -8.57 8.73 11.33
CA THR A 220 -9.91 8.33 11.83
C THR A 220 -10.91 8.02 10.73
N SER A 221 -10.71 8.53 9.51
CA SER A 221 -11.51 8.17 8.34
C SER A 221 -11.34 6.70 7.94
N MET A 222 -10.15 6.12 8.12
CA MET A 222 -9.90 4.69 7.85
C MET A 222 -10.54 3.80 8.91
N VAL A 223 -10.55 4.22 10.18
CA VAL A 223 -11.18 3.45 11.28
C VAL A 223 -12.68 3.27 11.05
N ARG A 224 -13.34 4.26 10.46
CA ARG A 224 -14.77 4.22 10.15
C ARG A 224 -15.09 3.53 8.82
N ALA A 225 -14.08 3.28 8.00
CA ALA A 225 -14.25 2.72 6.67
C ALA A 225 -14.18 1.20 6.73
N ASN A 226 -15.09 0.54 6.02
CA ASN A 226 -14.94 -0.88 5.65
C ASN A 226 -14.79 -1.05 4.12
N GLY A 227 -14.82 0.06 3.37
CA GLY A 227 -14.65 0.07 1.93
C GLY A 227 -14.07 1.38 1.39
N LEU A 228 -13.59 1.31 0.15
CA LEU A 228 -13.10 2.44 -0.64
C LEU A 228 -13.97 2.58 -1.89
N ALA A 229 -14.81 3.61 -1.93
CA ALA A 229 -15.56 3.96 -3.14
C ALA A 229 -14.58 4.50 -4.19
N VAL A 230 -14.59 3.88 -5.37
CA VAL A 230 -13.67 4.17 -6.47
C VAL A 230 -14.35 5.13 -7.44
N ILE A 231 -13.95 6.40 -7.42
CA ILE A 231 -14.41 7.41 -8.36
C ILE A 231 -13.36 7.55 -9.47
N PRO A 232 -13.69 7.20 -10.73
CA PRO A 232 -12.74 7.25 -11.84
C PRO A 232 -12.13 8.65 -12.07
N GLU A 233 -10.91 8.66 -12.59
CA GLU A 233 -10.13 9.86 -12.91
C GLU A 233 -10.80 10.80 -13.92
N ASN A 234 -11.64 10.27 -14.81
CA ASN A 234 -12.41 11.04 -15.80
C ASN A 234 -13.77 11.53 -15.26
N SER A 235 -14.12 11.20 -14.02
CA SER A 235 -15.35 11.65 -13.37
C SER A 235 -15.10 12.93 -12.56
N LYS A 236 -16.05 13.87 -12.62
CA LYS A 236 -16.08 15.07 -11.75
C LYS A 236 -16.56 14.77 -10.34
N GLY A 237 -16.95 13.52 -10.07
CA GLY A 237 -17.62 13.13 -8.84
C GLY A 237 -18.89 12.32 -9.09
N VAL A 238 -19.58 11.98 -8.02
CA VAL A 238 -20.86 11.27 -8.01
C VAL A 238 -21.83 11.99 -7.08
N LYS A 239 -23.12 11.81 -7.32
CA LYS A 239 -24.22 12.32 -6.51
C LYS A 239 -24.80 11.23 -5.63
N ALA A 240 -25.37 11.62 -4.49
CA ALA A 240 -26.16 10.71 -3.69
C ALA A 240 -27.23 10.01 -4.55
N GLY A 241 -27.32 8.68 -4.43
CA GLY A 241 -28.16 7.82 -5.27
C GLY A 241 -27.43 7.15 -6.43
N ASP A 242 -26.23 7.61 -6.82
CA ASP A 242 -25.46 6.99 -7.88
C ASP A 242 -24.91 5.62 -7.48
N MET A 243 -24.79 4.71 -8.46
CA MET A 243 -24.12 3.43 -8.27
C MET A 243 -22.61 3.58 -8.41
N VAL A 244 -21.85 3.18 -7.40
CA VAL A 244 -20.38 3.20 -7.38
C VAL A 244 -19.79 1.80 -7.16
N GLU A 245 -18.57 1.58 -7.65
CA GLU A 245 -17.76 0.43 -7.24
C GLU A 245 -17.11 0.72 -5.89
N VAL A 246 -17.15 -0.24 -4.98
CA VAL A 246 -16.52 -0.15 -3.66
C VAL A 246 -15.60 -1.33 -3.45
N GLN A 247 -14.31 -1.06 -3.22
CA GLN A 247 -13.35 -2.06 -2.80
C GLN A 247 -13.48 -2.31 -1.29
N MET A 248 -13.81 -3.53 -0.88
CA MET A 248 -14.01 -3.87 0.51
C MET A 248 -12.67 -4.08 1.21
N LEU A 249 -12.42 -3.34 2.31
CA LEU A 249 -11.20 -3.42 3.08
C LEU A 249 -11.09 -4.75 3.83
N ASP A 250 -12.23 -5.22 4.36
CA ASP A 250 -12.23 -6.33 5.32
C ASP A 250 -12.51 -7.72 4.74
N TRP A 251 -12.77 -7.82 3.44
CA TRP A 251 -13.24 -9.06 2.82
C TRP A 251 -12.07 -9.94 2.32
N GLY A 252 -12.26 -11.25 2.40
CA GLY A 252 -11.36 -12.24 1.80
C GLY A 252 -11.43 -12.21 0.27
N GLU A 253 -10.35 -12.62 -0.40
CA GLU A 253 -10.16 -12.45 -1.86
C GLU A 253 -11.29 -13.04 -2.72
N GLU A 254 -11.99 -14.05 -2.21
CA GLU A 254 -13.05 -14.78 -2.93
C GLU A 254 -14.45 -14.18 -2.73
N GLN A 255 -14.62 -13.20 -1.83
CA GLN A 255 -15.94 -12.68 -1.42
C GLN A 255 -16.48 -11.56 -2.33
N GLY A 256 -15.72 -11.10 -3.33
CA GLY A 256 -16.12 -10.01 -4.21
C GLY A 256 -17.06 -10.43 -5.34
N GLU A 257 -18.02 -9.56 -5.68
CA GLU A 257 -18.92 -9.73 -6.83
C GLU A 257 -18.27 -9.22 -8.13
N VAL A 258 -17.37 -8.24 -8.01
CA VAL A 258 -16.62 -7.66 -9.13
C VAL A 258 -15.20 -8.24 -9.15
N LYS A 259 -14.83 -8.84 -10.28
CA LYS A 259 -13.50 -9.42 -10.54
C LYS A 259 -12.73 -8.56 -11.55
N THR A 260 -12.50 -7.30 -11.21
CA THR A 260 -11.63 -6.42 -11.99
C THR A 260 -10.28 -6.29 -11.30
N LEU A 261 -9.19 -6.38 -12.06
CA LEU A 261 -7.87 -6.05 -11.54
C LEU A 261 -7.84 -4.56 -11.19
N PRO A 262 -7.07 -4.12 -10.17
CA PRO A 262 -6.93 -2.71 -9.88
C PRO A 262 -6.20 -2.06 -11.05
N ILE A 263 -6.93 -1.45 -11.98
CA ILE A 263 -6.33 -0.63 -13.03
C ILE A 263 -6.03 0.72 -12.39
N VAL A 264 -4.98 0.77 -11.58
CA VAL A 264 -4.35 2.05 -11.23
C VAL A 264 -3.33 2.31 -12.33
N SER A 265 -3.60 3.31 -13.16
CA SER A 265 -2.65 3.82 -14.13
C SER A 265 -1.51 4.52 -13.37
N ILE A 266 -0.29 3.99 -13.49
CA ILE A 266 0.89 4.64 -12.95
C ILE A 266 1.40 5.58 -14.03
N VAL A 267 1.35 6.88 -13.76
CA VAL A 267 1.79 7.90 -14.70
C VAL A 267 3.26 8.22 -14.41
N GLY A 268 4.14 7.52 -15.12
CA GLY A 268 5.48 8.00 -15.46
C GLY A 268 6.64 7.54 -14.57
N LYS A 269 7.71 7.10 -15.24
CA LYS A 269 9.12 7.46 -14.95
C LYS A 269 9.86 7.49 -16.29
N SER A 270 10.83 8.39 -16.45
CA SER A 270 11.63 8.69 -17.67
C SER A 270 11.10 9.89 -18.48
N ARG A 271 12.04 10.60 -19.15
CA ARG A 271 11.82 11.68 -20.13
C ARG A 271 10.85 11.34 -21.29
N SER A 272 10.23 10.15 -21.27
CA SER A 272 9.37 9.57 -22.31
C SER A 272 7.87 9.54 -22.01
N GLY A 273 7.40 9.94 -20.81
CA GLY A 273 5.95 10.11 -20.54
C GLY A 273 5.07 8.86 -20.61
N LYS A 274 5.63 7.65 -20.44
CA LYS A 274 4.87 6.39 -20.56
C LYS A 274 4.13 6.03 -19.26
N THR A 275 2.86 5.67 -19.39
CA THR A 275 2.02 5.06 -18.33
C THR A 275 2.39 3.57 -18.21
N VAL A 276 2.64 3.09 -17.00
CA VAL A 276 2.94 1.68 -16.71
C VAL A 276 1.73 1.08 -15.99
N LEU A 277 1.28 -0.10 -16.41
CA LEU A 277 0.18 -0.79 -15.77
C LEU A 277 0.69 -1.53 -14.53
N MET A 278 -0.13 -1.55 -13.47
CA MET A 278 0.13 -2.29 -12.24
C MET A 278 0.58 -3.74 -12.48
N GLU A 279 0.05 -4.41 -13.51
CA GLU A 279 0.45 -5.78 -13.91
C GLU A 279 1.92 -5.89 -14.30
N GLN A 280 2.50 -4.88 -14.96
CA GLN A 280 3.92 -4.85 -15.32
C GLN A 280 4.79 -4.67 -14.08
N LEU A 281 4.35 -3.82 -13.16
CA LEU A 281 5.02 -3.56 -11.89
C LEU A 281 4.98 -4.80 -10.97
N ILE A 282 3.84 -5.49 -10.98
CA ILE A 282 3.66 -6.79 -10.33
C ILE A 282 4.48 -7.88 -11.04
N ALA A 283 4.61 -7.87 -12.38
CA ALA A 283 5.38 -8.85 -13.15
C ALA A 283 6.88 -8.84 -12.81
N GLU A 284 7.45 -7.67 -12.49
CA GLU A 284 8.83 -7.55 -12.00
C GLU A 284 9.08 -8.31 -10.68
N PHE A 285 8.04 -8.53 -9.85
CA PHE A 285 8.14 -9.42 -8.68
C PHE A 285 8.22 -10.92 -9.05
N LYS A 286 7.95 -11.34 -10.31
CA LYS A 286 7.85 -12.77 -10.72
C LYS A 286 9.06 -13.30 -11.47
N GLU A 287 9.90 -12.46 -12.04
CA GLU A 287 11.04 -12.95 -12.83
C GLU A 287 12.15 -13.56 -11.96
N ARG A 288 11.98 -13.67 -10.64
CA ARG A 288 13.00 -14.12 -9.67
C ARG A 288 12.37 -14.81 -8.45
#